data_AF-A0A3G2IKB8-F1
#
_entry.id   AF-A0A3G2IKB8-F1
#
_cell.length_a   1.000
_cell.length_b   1.000
_cell.length_c   1.000
_cell.angle_alpha   90.00
_cell.angle_beta   90.00
_cell.angle_gamma   90.00
#
_symmetry.space_group_name_H-M   'P 1'
#
loop_
_entity.id
_entity.type
_entity.pdbx_description
1 polymer ?
#
loop_
_entity_poly.entity_id
_entity_poly.type
_entity_poly.pdbx_seq_one_letter_code
_entity_poly.pdbx_strand_id
1 'polypeptide(L)' 'MSILSVMLIITAAVASFLAARYVVYHVLVWLKPSKTLKLTYLDHEGVKHTRETSLDDKDARALVSILNEIRRDADLKQDA' A
#
# COMPACT_ATOMS: atom_id res chain seq x y z
N MET A 1 9.48 -43.72 14.57
CA MET A 1 9.41 -42.28 14.93
C MET A 1 8.26 -42.09 15.90
N SER A 2 8.42 -41.30 16.97
CA SER A 2 7.31 -41.00 17.87
C SER A 2 6.41 -39.92 17.27
N ILE A 3 5.14 -39.89 17.69
CA ILE A 3 4.16 -38.86 17.29
C ILE A 3 4.70 -37.45 17.56
N LEU A 4 5.43 -37.26 18.66
CA LEU A 4 6.07 -35.98 19.01
C LEU A 4 7.09 -35.54 17.94
N SER A 5 7.92 -36.45 17.45
CA SER A 5 8.89 -36.15 16.38
C SER A 5 8.19 -35.74 15.07
N VAL A 6 7.07 -36.40 14.73
CA VAL A 6 6.30 -36.06 13.53
C VAL A 6 5.66 -34.67 13.66
N MET A 7 5.08 -34.35 14.83
CA MET A 7 4.50 -33.03 15.09
C MET A 7 5.56 -31.92 14.99
N LEU A 8 6.75 -32.12 15.56
CA LEU A 8 7.84 -31.15 15.49
C LEU A 8 8.29 -30.86 14.04
N ILE A 9 8.38 -31.91 13.21
CA ILE A 9 8.75 -31.76 11.79
C ILE A 9 7.69 -30.95 11.05
N ILE A 10 6.41 -31.23 11.28
CA ILE A 10 5.30 -30.50 10.67
C ILE A 10 5.33 -29.03 11.11
N THR A 11 5.51 -28.76 12.40
CA THR A 11 5.59 -27.39 12.92
C THR A 11 6.77 -26.64 12.31
N ALA A 12 7.94 -27.26 12.22
CA ALA A 12 9.12 -26.66 11.60
C ALA A 12 8.89 -26.37 10.11
N ALA A 13 8.23 -27.27 9.39
CA ALA A 13 7.89 -27.07 7.98
C ALA A 13 6.91 -25.90 7.79
N VAL A 14 5.86 -25.81 8.62
CA VAL A 14 4.90 -24.70 8.57
C VAL A 14 5.55 -23.37 8.92
N ALA A 15 6.38 -23.33 9.97
CA ALA A 15 7.12 -22.12 10.35
C ALA A 15 8.07 -21.66 9.23
N SER A 16 8.78 -22.60 8.61
CA SER A 16 9.67 -22.32 7.48
C SER A 16 8.91 -21.78 6.28
N PHE A 17 7.74 -22.35 5.98
CA PHE A 17 6.87 -21.87 4.90
C PHE A 17 6.37 -20.44 5.15
N LEU A 18 5.94 -20.13 6.38
CA LEU A 18 5.52 -18.78 6.75
C LEU A 18 6.66 -17.77 6.65
N ALA A 19 7.86 -18.14 7.12
CA ALA A 19 9.05 -17.30 7.00
C ALA A 19 9.41 -17.07 5.52
N ALA A 20 9.43 -18.12 4.70
CA ALA A 20 9.68 -18.01 3.27
C ALA A 20 8.66 -17.09 2.58
N ARG A 21 7.36 -17.25 2.90
CA ARG A 21 6.29 -16.38 2.40
C ARG A 21 6.55 -14.92 2.74
N TYR A 22 6.92 -14.62 3.99
CA TYR A 22 7.21 -13.26 4.44
C TYR A 22 8.39 -12.64 3.68
N VAL A 23 9.49 -13.40 3.55
CA VAL A 23 10.68 -12.99 2.81
C VAL A 23 10.35 -12.73 1.35
N VAL A 24 9.62 -13.63 0.69
CA VAL A 24 9.22 -13.47 -0.72
C VAL A 24 8.39 -12.20 -0.92
N TYR A 25 7.41 -11.91 -0.05
CA TYR A 25 6.64 -10.68 -0.17
C TYR A 25 7.50 -9.43 0.00
N HIS A 26 8.42 -9.41 0.97
CA HIS A 26 9.30 -8.26 1.18
C HIS A 26 10.27 -8.06 0.01
N VAL A 27 10.83 -9.15 -0.52
CA VAL A 27 11.68 -9.09 -1.71
C VAL A 27 10.89 -8.59 -2.92
N LEU A 28 9.66 -9.06 -3.13
CA LEU A 28 8.81 -8.59 -4.23
C LEU A 28 8.46 -7.11 -4.10
N VAL A 29 8.15 -6.63 -2.89
CA VAL A 29 7.91 -5.20 -2.64
C VAL A 29 9.17 -4.37 -2.90
N TRP A 30 10.35 -4.88 -2.55
CA TRP A 30 11.60 -4.18 -2.79
C TRP A 30 12.02 -4.18 -4.27
N LEU A 31 11.78 -5.28 -4.99
CA LEU A 31 12.13 -5.42 -6.41
C LEU A 31 11.16 -4.64 -7.31
N LYS A 32 9.88 -4.58 -6.93
CA LYS A 32 8.83 -3.90 -7.66
C LYS A 32 7.96 -3.10 -6.67
N PRO A 33 8.50 -2.01 -6.10
CA PRO A 33 7.69 -1.12 -5.28
C PRO A 33 6.49 -0.68 -6.11
N SER A 34 5.30 -0.67 -5.51
CA SER A 34 4.10 -0.19 -6.19
C SER A 34 4.31 1.27 -6.55
N LYS A 35 4.71 1.51 -7.80
CA LYS A 35 4.92 2.85 -8.33
C LYS A 35 3.62 3.59 -8.59
N THR A 36 2.46 3.07 -8.16
CA THR A 36 1.17 3.72 -8.35
C THR A 36 0.46 3.86 -7.01
N LEU A 37 -0.04 5.06 -6.78
CA LEU A 37 -0.89 5.42 -5.65
C LEU A 37 -2.30 5.65 -6.18
N LYS A 38 -3.28 4.92 -5.62
CA LYS A 38 -4.69 5.13 -5.94
C LYS A 38 -5.28 6.09 -4.90
N LEU A 39 -5.53 7.33 -5.31
CA LEU A 39 -6.15 8.36 -4.48
C LEU A 39 -7.65 8.32 -4.68
N THR A 40 -8.38 8.23 -3.59
CA THR A 40 -9.83 8.43 -3.57
C THR A 40 -10.11 9.62 -2.70
N TYR A 41 -10.70 10.68 -3.26
CA TYR A 41 -11.01 11.91 -2.55
C TYR A 41 -12.41 12.40 -2.90
N LEU A 42 -12.98 13.23 -2.03
CA LEU A 42 -14.23 13.94 -2.26
C LEU A 42 -13.86 15.37 -2.66
N ASP A 43 -14.44 15.83 -3.76
CA ASP A 43 -14.29 17.19 -4.26
C ASP A 43 -15.15 18.18 -3.45
N HIS A 44 -14.93 19.49 -3.66
CA HIS A 44 -15.69 20.58 -3.05
C HIS A 44 -17.22 20.48 -3.28
N GLU A 45 -17.64 19.90 -4.41
CA GLU A 45 -19.05 19.62 -4.72
C GLU A 45 -19.57 18.31 -4.09
N GLY A 46 -18.76 17.62 -3.29
CA GLY A 46 -19.11 16.34 -2.66
C GLY A 46 -19.02 15.13 -3.60
N VAL A 47 -18.45 15.31 -4.79
CA VAL A 47 -18.29 14.24 -5.79
C VAL A 47 -17.06 13.39 -5.47
N LYS A 48 -17.21 12.06 -5.49
CA LYS A 48 -16.11 11.13 -5.21
C LYS A 48 -15.27 10.90 -6.47
N HIS A 49 -14.01 11.32 -6.44
CA HIS A 49 -13.05 11.05 -7.50
C HIS A 49 -12.09 9.94 -7.09
N THR A 50 -11.76 9.07 -8.05
CA THR A 50 -10.72 8.06 -7.90
C THR A 50 -9.68 8.29 -8.99
N ARG A 51 -8.47 8.67 -8.61
CA ARG A 51 -7.34 8.87 -9.53
C ARG A 51 -6.20 7.92 -9.19
N GLU A 52 -5.65 7.28 -10.21
CA GLU A 52 -4.43 6.50 -10.09
C GLU A 52 -3.26 7.38 -10.56
N THR A 53 -2.26 7.56 -9.71
CA THR A 53 -1.10 8.41 -10.00
C THR A 53 0.18 7.63 -9.77
N SER A 54 1.13 7.78 -10.69
CA SER A 54 2.45 7.19 -10.57
C SER A 54 3.31 7.97 -9.57
N LEU A 55 4.10 7.27 -8.77
CA LEU A 55 5.10 7.77 -7.83
C LEU A 55 6.49 7.90 -8.47
N ASP A 56 6.60 7.70 -9.79
CA ASP A 56 7.85 7.95 -10.52
C ASP A 56 8.17 9.46 -10.51
N ASP A 57 9.45 9.84 -10.43
CA ASP A 57 9.89 11.24 -10.21
C ASP A 57 9.31 12.27 -11.20
N LYS A 58 8.93 11.81 -12.41
CA LYS A 58 8.29 12.66 -13.42
C LYS A 58 6.85 13.03 -13.07
N ASP A 59 6.14 12.15 -12.37
CA ASP A 59 4.72 12.25 -12.02
C ASP A 59 4.49 12.67 -10.56
N ALA A 60 5.54 12.66 -9.73
CA ALA A 60 5.49 13.15 -8.34
C ALA A 60 4.98 14.61 -8.23
N ARG A 61 5.24 15.45 -9.24
CA ARG A 61 4.67 16.81 -9.32
C ARG A 61 3.16 16.82 -9.51
N ALA A 62 2.61 15.87 -10.28
CA ALA A 62 1.18 15.73 -10.46
C ALA A 62 0.51 15.30 -9.14
N LEU A 63 1.16 14.40 -8.39
CA LEU A 63 0.72 14.01 -7.04
C LEU A 63 0.64 15.22 -6.09
N VAL A 64 1.69 16.04 -6.04
CA VAL A 64 1.73 17.25 -5.19
C VAL A 64 0.64 18.24 -5.59
N SER A 65 0.36 18.41 -6.89
CA SER A 65 -0.74 19.25 -7.36
C SER A 65 -2.10 18.76 -6.84
N ILE A 66 -2.37 17.46 -6.91
CA ILE A 66 -3.62 16.85 -6.44
C ILE A 66 -3.76 16.99 -4.92
N LEU A 67 -2.67 16.78 -4.16
CA LEU A 67 -2.70 16.97 -2.70
C LEU A 67 -2.95 18.43 -2.30
N ASN A 68 -2.37 19.39 -3.04
CA ASN A 68 -2.61 20.81 -2.79
C ASN A 68 -4.04 21.24 -3.12
N GLU A 69 -4.66 20.66 -4.15
CA GLU A 69 -6.07 20.86 -4.49
C GLU A 69 -6.97 20.36 -3.34
N ILE A 70 -6.77 19.10 -2.91
CA ILE A 70 -7.52 18.50 -1.79
C ILE A 70 -7.36 19.32 -0.50
N ARG A 71 -6.15 19.82 -0.22
CA ARG A 71 -5.88 20.63 0.98
C ARG A 71 -6.60 21.98 0.94
N ARG A 72 -6.62 22.65 -0.21
CA ARG A 72 -7.35 23.92 -0.37
C ARG A 72 -8.85 23.73 -0.14
N ASP A 73 -9.40 22.64 -0.66
CA ASP A 73 -10.83 22.34 -0.46
C ASP A 73 -11.15 22.00 1.00
N ALA A 74 -10.21 21.38 1.72
CA ALA A 74 -10.36 21.10 3.15
C ALA A 74 -10.30 22.38 4.02
N ASP A 75 -9.38 23.32 3.74
CA ASP A 75 -9.28 24.61 4.45
C ASP A 75 -10.53 25.47 4.21
N LEU A 76 -11.02 25.56 2.97
CA LEU A 76 -12.21 26.34 2.63
C LEU A 76 -13.49 25.85 3.34
N LYS A 77 -13.53 24.57 3.71
CA LYS A 77 -14.64 23.97 4.45
C LYS A 77 -14.54 24.15 5.96
N GLN A 78 -13.38 24.55 6.48
CA GLN A 78 -13.17 24.87 7.89
C GLN A 78 -13.52 26.33 8.22
N ASP A 79 -13.47 27.22 7.23
CA ASP A 79 -13.74 28.66 7.36
C ASP A 79 -15.20 29.07 7.01
N ALA A 80 -16.09 28.11 6.70
CA ALA A 80 -17.50 28.30 6.37
C ALA A 80 -18.44 27.70 7.42
#